data_AF-A0AAF5DIU9-F1
#
_entry.id   AF-A0AAF5DIU9-F1
#
_cell.length_a   1.000
_cell.length_b   1.000
_cell.length_c   1.000
_cell.angle_alpha   90.00
_cell.angle_beta   90.00
_cell.angle_gamma   90.00
#
_symmetry.space_group_name_H-M   'P 1'
#
loop_
_entity.id
_entity.type
_entity.pdbx_description
1 polymer ?
#
loop_
_entity_poly.entity_id
_entity_poly.type
_entity_poly.pdbx_seq_one_letter_code
_entity_poly.pdbx_strand_id
1 'polypeptide(L)'
;NGDTSLEDKEGRGRNSVLENEELRTLVKQNPCTNVKKLAQKLDVSTGTISNHLKASNKTKKMDTWVAHELTNEQCLRRMEICSSLFLRHKNEPFLERIITCDEKWILYDNRKRSSQYEALPHSPYSPDLSSTDYHIFKHMDAFIKEKKFSKLKYLKSNVTKFFDSKKPSFYEIKRKNF
;
A
#
# COMPACT_ATOMS: atom_id res chain seq x y z
N ASN A 1 26.31 6.54 62.01
CA ASN A 1 26.34 5.71 60.79
C ASN A 1 25.52 6.40 59.72
N GLY A 2 26.14 7.27 58.92
CA GLY A 2 25.49 8.00 57.83
C GLY A 2 25.96 7.43 56.50
N ASP A 3 25.01 7.04 55.65
CA ASP A 3 25.23 6.52 54.31
C ASP A 3 25.83 7.63 53.41
N THR A 4 26.99 7.34 52.79
CA THR A 4 27.74 8.23 51.89
C THR A 4 27.54 7.87 50.41
N SER A 5 26.50 7.10 50.08
CA SER A 5 26.23 6.73 48.69
C SER A 5 25.74 7.91 47.84
N LEU A 6 26.47 8.17 46.74
CA LEU A 6 26.15 9.12 45.67
C LEU A 6 25.36 8.47 44.52
N GLU A 7 24.80 7.27 44.73
CA GLU A 7 24.02 6.60 43.69
C GLU A 7 22.64 7.25 43.56
N ASP A 8 22.40 7.87 42.41
CA ASP A 8 21.08 8.35 42.00
C ASP A 8 20.12 7.14 41.93
N LYS A 9 19.27 7.01 42.95
CA LYS A 9 18.14 6.08 42.89
C LYS A 9 17.28 6.47 41.70
N GLU A 10 16.94 5.52 40.85
CA GLU A 10 16.01 5.73 39.74
C GLU A 10 14.81 6.51 40.27
N GLY A 11 14.70 7.77 39.82
CA GLY A 11 13.62 8.64 40.24
C GLY A 11 12.31 7.92 39.94
N ARG A 12 11.34 7.99 40.86
CA ARG A 12 9.98 7.52 40.62
C ARG A 12 9.44 8.26 39.40
N GLY A 13 9.59 7.64 38.23
CA GLY A 13 9.03 8.15 36.98
C GLY A 13 7.56 8.46 37.22
N ARG A 14 7.12 9.62 36.74
CA ARG A 14 5.72 10.04 36.87
C ARG A 14 4.87 8.96 36.17
N ASN A 15 4.09 8.20 36.95
CA ASN A 15 3.18 7.17 36.43
C ASN A 15 2.39 7.78 35.26
N SER A 16 2.64 7.31 34.03
CA SER A 16 1.86 7.76 32.89
C SER A 16 0.42 7.32 33.13
N VAL A 17 -0.47 8.28 33.31
CA VAL A 17 -1.90 8.08 33.66
C VAL A 17 -2.65 7.22 32.63
N LEU A 18 -2.06 6.95 31.47
CA LEU A 18 -2.62 6.04 30.47
C LEU A 18 -2.19 4.60 30.73
N GLU A 19 -3.17 3.75 31.04
CA GLU A 19 -3.02 2.31 30.86
C GLU A 19 -2.82 2.02 29.37
N ASN A 20 -1.59 1.62 29.01
CA ASN A 20 -1.18 1.37 27.62
C ASN A 20 -2.10 0.40 26.86
N GLU A 21 -2.82 -0.48 27.56
CA GLU A 21 -3.71 -1.46 26.97
C GLU A 21 -4.98 -0.83 26.39
N GLU A 22 -5.56 0.21 27.01
CA GLU A 22 -6.78 0.85 26.50
C GLU A 22 -6.54 1.61 25.19
N LEU A 23 -5.41 2.32 25.09
CA LEU A 23 -5.00 2.95 23.83
C LEU A 23 -4.75 1.89 22.74
N ARG A 24 -4.15 0.74 23.10
CA ARG A 24 -3.88 -0.35 22.16
C ARG A 24 -5.17 -0.99 21.65
N THR A 25 -6.18 -1.19 22.50
CA THR A 25 -7.48 -1.75 22.07
C THR A 25 -8.21 -0.78 21.14
N LEU A 26 -8.26 0.51 21.48
CA LEU A 26 -8.90 1.54 20.63
C LEU A 26 -8.25 1.66 19.26
N VAL A 27 -6.91 1.61 19.19
CA VAL A 27 -6.17 1.68 17.92
C VAL A 27 -6.36 0.39 17.10
N LYS A 28 -6.47 -0.78 17.73
CA LYS A 28 -6.76 -2.05 17.03
C LYS A 28 -8.18 -2.09 16.46
N GLN A 29 -9.17 -1.56 17.20
CA GLN A 29 -10.57 -1.52 16.76
C GLN A 29 -10.78 -0.60 15.55
N ASN A 30 -10.11 0.56 15.52
CA ASN A 30 -10.20 1.46 14.37
C ASN A 30 -8.84 2.13 14.09
N PRO A 31 -8.01 1.51 13.22
CA PRO A 31 -6.70 2.02 12.84
C PRO A 31 -6.70 3.41 12.20
N CYS A 32 -7.83 3.85 11.64
CA CYS A 32 -7.98 5.14 10.97
C CYS A 32 -8.37 6.28 11.93
N THR A 33 -8.35 6.05 13.24
CA THR A 33 -8.76 7.06 14.23
C THR A 33 -7.75 8.22 14.33
N ASN A 34 -8.26 9.46 14.46
CA ASN A 34 -7.43 10.65 14.67
C ASN A 34 -6.93 10.72 16.13
N VAL A 35 -5.66 11.11 16.31
CA VAL A 35 -5.04 11.44 17.61
C VAL A 35 -5.95 12.34 18.47
N LYS A 36 -6.60 13.35 17.89
CA LYS A 36 -7.53 14.23 18.63
C LYS A 36 -8.74 13.49 19.21
N LYS A 37 -9.33 12.56 18.44
CA LYS A 37 -10.46 11.74 18.90
C LYS A 37 -10.03 10.76 19.99
N LEU A 38 -8.83 10.20 19.89
CA LEU A 38 -8.26 9.33 20.92
C LEU A 38 -8.00 10.10 22.22
N ALA A 39 -7.45 11.32 22.12
CA ALA A 39 -7.21 12.19 23.27
C ALA A 39 -8.51 12.54 24.00
N GLN A 40 -9.57 12.85 23.25
CA GLN A 40 -10.90 13.11 23.82
C GLN A 40 -11.51 11.87 24.50
N LYS A 41 -11.37 10.68 23.90
CA LYS A 41 -11.92 9.44 24.47
C LYS A 41 -11.22 9.00 25.76
N LEU A 42 -9.91 9.21 25.83
CA LEU A 42 -9.07 8.79 26.95
C LEU A 42 -8.82 9.92 27.97
N ASP A 43 -9.45 11.08 27.78
CA ASP A 43 -9.27 12.30 28.59
C ASP A 43 -7.80 12.66 28.85
N VAL A 44 -7.00 12.67 27.79
CA VAL A 44 -5.56 12.99 27.85
C VAL A 44 -5.15 13.98 26.79
N SER A 45 -4.00 14.63 27.03
CA SER A 45 -3.43 15.54 26.05
C SER A 45 -3.09 14.80 24.74
N THR A 46 -3.27 15.49 23.62
CA THR A 46 -2.88 14.99 22.29
C THR A 46 -1.39 14.66 22.21
N GLY A 47 -0.56 15.41 22.93
CA GLY A 47 0.88 15.15 23.06
C GLY A 47 1.17 13.82 23.74
N THR A 48 0.43 13.48 24.80
CA THR A 48 0.51 12.19 25.48
C THR A 48 0.20 11.05 24.50
N ILE A 49 -0.92 11.10 23.79
CA ILE A 49 -1.26 10.07 22.78
C ILE A 49 -0.17 9.95 21.71
N SER A 50 0.35 11.07 21.20
CA SER A 50 1.41 11.06 20.18
C SER A 50 2.68 10.36 20.68
N ASN A 51 3.09 10.65 21.93
CA ASN A 51 4.26 10.04 22.53
C ASN A 51 4.05 8.54 22.77
N HIS A 52 2.88 8.12 23.24
CA HIS A 52 2.55 6.70 23.42
C HIS A 52 2.48 5.94 22.09
N LEU A 53 1.95 6.55 21.02
CA LEU A 53 1.96 5.94 19.68
C LEU A 53 3.39 5.77 19.15
N LYS A 54 4.28 6.76 19.37
CA LYS A 54 5.69 6.64 19.03
C LYS A 54 6.39 5.54 19.85
N ALA A 55 6.16 5.50 21.16
CA ALA A 55 6.72 4.48 22.05
C ALA A 55 6.23 3.06 21.72
N SER A 56 5.02 2.93 21.16
CA SER A 56 4.46 1.65 20.69
C SER A 56 4.80 1.30 19.23
N ASN A 57 5.78 1.98 18.62
CA ASN A 57 6.21 1.80 17.23
C ASN A 57 5.09 1.97 16.20
N LYS A 58 4.09 2.81 16.49
CA LYS A 58 3.00 3.15 15.57
C LYS A 58 3.35 4.42 14.80
N THR A 59 3.40 4.30 13.47
CA THR A 59 3.62 5.43 12.55
C THR A 59 2.38 5.67 11.72
N LYS A 60 2.07 6.94 11.43
CA LYS A 60 1.02 7.29 10.48
C LYS A 60 1.43 6.83 9.08
N LYS A 61 0.64 5.92 8.49
CA LYS A 61 0.69 5.60 7.06
C LYS A 61 -0.57 6.16 6.41
N MET A 62 -0.45 6.62 5.17
CA MET A 62 -1.64 6.96 4.40
C MET A 62 -2.32 5.67 3.95
N ASP A 63 -3.64 5.68 3.93
CA ASP A 63 -4.41 4.55 3.43
C ASP A 63 -4.08 4.30 1.95
N THR A 64 -4.12 3.03 1.57
CA THR A 64 -3.92 2.64 0.17
C THR A 64 -5.23 2.83 -0.56
N TRP A 65 -5.22 3.59 -1.66
CA TRP A 65 -6.40 3.73 -2.52
C TRP A 65 -6.75 2.38 -3.15
N VAL A 66 -7.99 1.94 -2.93
CA VAL A 66 -8.58 0.77 -3.60
C VAL A 66 -9.64 1.30 -4.56
N ALA A 67 -9.57 0.91 -5.82
CA ALA A 67 -10.42 1.48 -6.88
C ALA A 67 -11.92 1.17 -6.70
N HIS A 68 -12.25 0.04 -6.08
CA HIS A 68 -13.63 -0.44 -6.00
C HIS A 68 -13.92 -1.14 -4.67
N GLU A 69 -15.12 -0.89 -4.13
CA GLU A 69 -15.67 -1.64 -3.01
C GLU A 69 -16.36 -2.90 -3.56
N LEU A 70 -15.72 -4.06 -3.39
CA LEU A 70 -16.24 -5.33 -3.89
C LEU A 70 -17.50 -5.76 -3.12
N THR A 71 -18.52 -6.21 -3.85
CA THR A 71 -19.66 -6.90 -3.22
C THR A 71 -19.24 -8.28 -2.72
N ASN A 72 -19.96 -8.85 -1.76
CA ASN A 72 -19.69 -10.22 -1.28
C ASN A 72 -19.68 -11.25 -2.41
N GLU A 73 -20.58 -11.11 -3.39
CA GLU A 73 -20.63 -11.97 -4.58
C GLU A 73 -19.36 -11.82 -5.44
N GLN A 74 -18.89 -10.60 -5.68
CA GLN A 74 -17.66 -10.34 -6.42
C GLN A 74 -16.43 -10.92 -5.69
N CYS A 75 -16.40 -10.82 -4.36
CA CYS A 75 -15.35 -11.44 -3.53
C CYS A 75 -15.32 -12.96 -3.69
N LEU A 76 -16.49 -13.63 -3.57
CA LEU A 76 -16.60 -15.07 -3.73
C LEU A 76 -16.18 -15.51 -5.14
N ARG A 77 -16.70 -14.85 -6.18
CA ARG A 77 -16.33 -15.12 -7.58
C ARG A 77 -14.82 -15.03 -7.81
N ARG A 78 -14.18 -13.98 -7.27
CA ARG A 78 -12.73 -13.82 -7.36
C ARG A 78 -11.99 -14.93 -6.62
N MET A 79 -12.43 -15.29 -5.41
CA MET A 79 -11.85 -16.38 -4.63
C MET A 79 -11.94 -17.72 -5.37
N GLU A 80 -13.10 -18.04 -5.94
CA GLU A 80 -13.34 -19.27 -6.72
C GLU A 80 -12.44 -19.35 -7.95
N ILE A 81 -12.36 -18.25 -8.72
CA ILE A 81 -11.50 -18.16 -9.91
C ILE A 81 -10.03 -18.33 -9.51
N CYS A 82 -9.55 -17.58 -8.50
CA CYS A 82 -8.17 -17.69 -8.03
C CYS A 82 -7.83 -19.09 -7.52
N SER A 83 -8.73 -19.72 -6.76
CA SER A 83 -8.54 -21.08 -6.25
C SER A 83 -8.47 -22.11 -7.37
N SER A 84 -9.35 -21.99 -8.36
CA SER A 84 -9.38 -22.86 -9.54
C SER A 84 -8.12 -22.71 -10.39
N LEU A 85 -7.68 -21.48 -10.64
CA LEU A 85 -6.44 -21.19 -11.37
C LEU A 85 -5.20 -21.67 -10.61
N PHE A 86 -5.18 -21.51 -9.29
CA PHE A 86 -4.10 -22.02 -8.44
C PHE A 86 -4.00 -23.54 -8.51
N LEU A 87 -5.13 -24.25 -8.38
CA LEU A 87 -5.17 -25.71 -8.48
C LEU A 87 -4.73 -26.19 -9.87
N ARG A 88 -5.22 -25.53 -10.93
CA ARG A 88 -4.78 -25.80 -12.30
C ARG A 88 -3.27 -25.63 -12.45
N HIS A 89 -2.70 -24.55 -11.91
CA HIS A 89 -1.25 -24.28 -12.01
C HIS A 89 -0.42 -25.32 -11.27
N LYS A 90 -0.91 -25.79 -10.11
CA LYS A 90 -0.27 -26.84 -9.32
C LYS A 90 -0.22 -28.17 -10.08
N ASN A 91 -1.29 -28.51 -10.79
CA ASN A 91 -1.39 -29.75 -11.55
C ASN A 91 -0.62 -29.67 -12.89
N GLU A 92 -0.76 -28.54 -13.59
CA GLU A 92 -0.11 -28.29 -14.87
C GLU A 92 0.33 -26.82 -14.94
N PRO A 93 1.63 -26.53 -14.75
CA PRO A 93 2.13 -25.16 -14.85
C PRO A 93 1.80 -24.53 -16.21
N PHE A 94 0.99 -23.47 -16.19
CA PHE A 94 0.54 -22.79 -17.42
C PHE A 94 0.97 -21.33 -17.53
N LEU A 95 1.64 -20.76 -16.52
CA LEU A 95 2.01 -19.33 -16.51
C LEU A 95 2.91 -18.96 -17.69
N GLU A 96 3.80 -19.85 -18.13
CA GLU A 96 4.71 -19.62 -19.27
C GLU A 96 3.97 -19.49 -20.62
N ARG A 97 2.72 -19.98 -20.69
CA ARG A 97 1.86 -19.91 -21.88
C ARG A 97 0.93 -18.69 -21.89
N ILE A 98 0.88 -17.93 -20.79
CA ILE A 98 -0.02 -16.78 -20.69
C ILE A 98 0.56 -15.60 -21.46
N ILE A 99 -0.27 -15.03 -22.33
CA ILE A 99 -0.03 -13.72 -22.92
C ILE A 99 -1.07 -12.77 -22.33
N THR A 100 -0.63 -11.71 -21.66
CA THR A 100 -1.51 -10.63 -21.19
C THR A 100 -1.33 -9.40 -22.04
N CYS A 101 -2.40 -8.65 -22.23
CA CYS A 101 -2.41 -7.37 -22.94
C CYS A 101 -3.38 -6.44 -22.21
N ASP A 102 -3.04 -5.17 -22.13
CA ASP A 102 -3.92 -4.11 -21.63
C ASP A 102 -3.49 -2.76 -22.22
N GLU A 103 -4.37 -1.77 -22.11
CA GLU A 103 -4.16 -0.42 -22.63
C GLU A 103 -3.98 0.59 -21.50
N LYS A 104 -3.07 1.54 -21.69
CA LYS A 104 -2.84 2.62 -20.73
C LYS A 104 -2.65 3.96 -21.39
N TRP A 105 -3.45 4.92 -20.94
CA TRP A 105 -3.28 6.32 -21.28
C TRP A 105 -2.04 6.90 -20.59
N ILE A 106 -1.13 7.47 -21.39
CA ILE A 106 0.05 8.18 -20.90
C ILE A 106 -0.13 9.67 -21.18
N LEU A 107 -0.10 10.48 -20.13
CA LEU A 107 -0.27 11.93 -20.24
C LEU A 107 0.99 12.57 -20.86
N TYR A 108 0.81 13.69 -21.56
CA TYR A 108 1.94 14.50 -22.03
C TYR A 108 2.68 15.17 -20.87
N ASP A 109 1.98 15.53 -19.80
CA ASP A 109 2.59 16.12 -18.59
C ASP A 109 2.34 15.22 -17.38
N ASN A 110 3.36 14.47 -16.97
CA ASN A 110 3.29 13.54 -15.82
C ASN A 110 3.88 14.16 -14.55
N ARG A 111 4.14 15.48 -14.54
CA ARG A 111 4.62 16.22 -13.36
C ARG A 111 3.51 16.45 -12.34
N LYS A 112 2.29 16.63 -12.82
CA LYS A 112 1.10 16.78 -11.98
C LYS A 112 0.26 15.52 -12.11
N ARG A 113 0.33 14.64 -11.12
CA ARG A 113 -0.75 13.66 -10.93
C ARG A 113 -1.93 14.42 -10.33
N SER A 114 -2.79 14.97 -11.17
CA SER A 114 -4.16 15.26 -10.72
C SER A 114 -4.82 13.94 -10.42
N SER A 115 -5.35 13.74 -9.20
CA SER A 115 -6.34 12.69 -8.96
C SER A 115 -7.54 12.99 -9.85
N GLN A 116 -7.58 12.37 -11.03
CA GLN A 116 -8.78 12.37 -11.86
C GLN A 116 -9.67 11.26 -11.31
N TYR A 117 -10.86 11.65 -10.86
CA TYR A 117 -11.92 10.72 -10.50
C TYR A 117 -12.77 10.54 -11.75
N GLU A 118 -12.74 9.37 -12.37
CA GLU A 118 -13.80 8.95 -13.29
C GLU A 118 -14.52 7.78 -12.63
N ALA A 119 -15.76 8.03 -12.20
CA ALA A 119 -16.69 6.99 -11.81
C ALA A 119 -17.34 6.44 -13.07
N LEU A 120 -16.59 5.66 -13.86
CA LEU A 120 -17.19 4.88 -14.92
C LEU A 120 -17.76 3.59 -14.31
N PRO A 121 -18.98 3.18 -14.68
CA PRO A 121 -19.48 1.86 -14.33
C PRO A 121 -18.58 0.82 -15.00
N HIS A 122 -17.61 0.31 -14.24
CA HIS A 122 -16.70 -0.70 -14.72
C HIS A 122 -17.23 -2.09 -14.35
N SER A 123 -17.10 -3.01 -15.31
CA SER A 123 -17.23 -4.46 -15.15
C SER A 123 -16.41 -4.95 -13.94
N PRO A 124 -16.64 -6.15 -13.36
CA PRO A 124 -15.84 -6.75 -12.29
C PRO A 124 -14.36 -6.98 -12.68
N TYR A 125 -13.66 -5.89 -12.99
CA TYR A 125 -12.29 -5.82 -13.40
C TYR A 125 -11.43 -5.95 -12.16
N SER A 126 -10.43 -6.82 -12.28
CA SER A 126 -9.57 -7.24 -11.19
C SER A 126 -8.14 -6.83 -11.53
N PRO A 127 -7.82 -5.51 -11.50
CA PRO A 127 -6.52 -5.00 -11.96
C PRO A 127 -5.34 -5.58 -11.15
N ASP A 128 -5.61 -6.02 -9.92
CA ASP A 128 -4.65 -6.69 -9.08
C ASP A 128 -4.30 -8.13 -9.54
N LEU A 129 -5.09 -8.72 -10.43
CA LEU A 129 -4.83 -10.01 -11.06
C LEU A 129 -4.17 -9.89 -12.45
N SER A 130 -4.28 -8.73 -13.11
CA SER A 130 -3.67 -8.48 -14.43
C SER A 130 -2.18 -8.18 -14.29
N SER A 131 -1.32 -9.06 -14.84
CA SER A 131 0.14 -8.85 -14.79
C SER A 131 0.56 -7.54 -15.46
N THR A 132 -0.19 -7.10 -16.47
CA THR A 132 0.04 -5.82 -17.14
C THR A 132 -0.18 -4.65 -16.18
N ASP A 133 -1.28 -4.64 -15.42
CA ASP A 133 -1.62 -3.58 -14.48
C ASP A 133 -0.70 -3.52 -13.26
N TYR A 134 -0.64 -4.61 -12.49
CA TYR A 134 0.02 -4.57 -11.18
C TYR A 134 1.56 -4.52 -11.31
N HIS A 135 2.11 -5.00 -12.42
CA HIS A 135 3.56 -5.10 -12.62
C HIS A 135 4.07 -4.12 -13.67
N ILE A 136 3.68 -4.28 -14.94
CA ILE A 136 4.24 -3.48 -16.04
C ILE A 136 3.88 -2.00 -15.87
N PHE A 137 2.60 -1.69 -15.72
CA PHE A 137 2.13 -0.31 -15.60
C PHE A 137 2.58 0.35 -14.30
N LYS A 138 2.69 -0.41 -13.20
CA LYS A 138 3.29 0.10 -11.96
C LYS A 138 4.73 0.57 -12.15
N HIS A 139 5.56 -0.23 -12.82
CA HIS A 139 6.95 0.14 -13.10
C HIS A 139 7.06 1.25 -14.16
N MET A 140 6.15 1.25 -15.15
CA MET A 140 6.09 2.28 -16.17
C MET A 140 5.70 3.63 -15.56
N ASP A 141 4.71 3.66 -14.67
CA ASP A 141 4.29 4.85 -13.94
C ASP A 141 5.43 5.48 -13.14
N ALA A 142 6.20 4.64 -12.43
CA ALA A 142 7.38 5.10 -11.71
C ALA A 142 8.44 5.68 -12.67
N PHE A 143 8.61 5.07 -13.84
CA PHE A 143 9.55 5.55 -14.85
C PHE A 143 9.10 6.86 -15.51
N ILE A 144 7.79 7.06 -15.72
CA ILE A 144 7.23 8.22 -16.42
C ILE A 144 6.97 9.40 -15.47
N LYS A 145 6.90 9.14 -14.16
CA LYS A 145 6.72 10.16 -13.12
C LYS A 145 7.64 11.36 -13.35
N GLU A 146 7.07 12.57 -13.24
CA GLU A 146 7.78 13.86 -13.37
C GLU A 146 8.33 14.18 -14.77
N LYS A 147 8.03 13.36 -15.78
CA LYS A 147 8.38 13.68 -17.17
C LYS A 147 7.30 14.48 -17.87
N LYS A 148 7.74 15.46 -18.66
CA LYS A 148 6.91 16.18 -19.63
C LYS A 148 7.39 15.88 -21.04
N PHE A 149 6.45 15.55 -21.91
CA PHE A 149 6.67 15.31 -23.32
C PHE A 149 6.02 16.44 -24.11
N SER A 150 6.77 17.03 -25.05
CA SER A 150 6.27 18.10 -25.92
C SER A 150 5.74 17.57 -27.26
N LYS A 151 6.17 16.38 -27.67
CA LYS A 151 5.80 15.76 -28.94
C LYS A 151 5.63 14.26 -28.77
N LEU A 152 4.73 13.67 -29.56
CA LEU A 152 4.48 12.23 -29.58
C LEU A 152 5.75 11.41 -29.86
N LYS A 153 6.66 11.91 -30.71
CA LYS A 153 7.95 11.26 -30.99
C LYS A 153 8.77 11.02 -29.73
N TYR A 154 8.85 12.01 -28.85
CA TYR A 154 9.61 11.90 -27.60
C TYR A 154 8.91 10.98 -26.61
N LEU A 155 7.59 11.03 -26.54
CA LEU A 155 6.79 10.10 -25.75
C LEU A 155 7.04 8.64 -26.18
N LYS A 156 6.87 8.35 -27.47
CA LYS A 156 7.12 7.01 -28.05
C LYS A 156 8.53 6.52 -27.75
N SER A 157 9.54 7.34 -28.03
CA SER A 157 10.93 7.00 -27.74
C SER A 157 11.18 6.72 -26.25
N ASN A 158 10.53 7.45 -25.34
CA ASN A 158 10.65 7.20 -23.91
C ASN A 158 10.04 5.86 -23.50
N VAL A 159 8.88 5.52 -24.06
CA VAL A 159 8.21 4.23 -23.82
C VAL A 159 9.05 3.08 -24.38
N THR A 160 9.58 3.20 -25.60
CA THR A 160 10.51 2.19 -26.16
C THR A 160 11.73 2.03 -25.26
N LYS A 161 12.35 3.13 -24.81
CA LYS A 161 13.47 3.11 -23.86
C LYS A 161 13.13 2.41 -22.55
N PHE A 162 11.87 2.52 -22.07
CA PHE A 162 11.44 1.79 -20.88
C PHE A 162 11.51 0.28 -21.11
N PHE A 163 10.93 -0.22 -22.20
CA PHE A 163 10.91 -1.66 -22.49
C PHE A 163 12.31 -2.20 -22.83
N ASP A 164 13.10 -1.45 -23.59
CA ASP A 164 14.50 -1.80 -23.92
C ASP A 164 15.38 -1.89 -22.65
N SER A 165 15.06 -1.10 -21.62
CA SER A 165 15.79 -1.14 -20.34
C SER A 165 15.48 -2.38 -19.49
N LYS A 166 14.49 -3.22 -19.87
CA LYS A 166 14.08 -4.39 -19.07
C LYS A 166 14.77 -5.64 -19.55
N LYS A 167 15.31 -6.39 -18.58
CA LYS A 167 15.83 -7.74 -18.82
C LYS A 167 14.65 -8.71 -19.05
N PRO A 168 14.84 -9.83 -19.77
CA PRO A 168 13.79 -10.85 -19.94
C PRO A 168 13.17 -11.30 -18.61
N SER A 169 13.99 -11.44 -17.56
CA SER A 169 13.56 -11.79 -16.20
C SER A 169 12.60 -10.79 -15.53
N PHE A 170 12.40 -9.61 -16.13
CA PHE A 170 11.39 -8.63 -15.69
C PHE A 170 9.98 -9.08 -16.06
N TYR A 171 9.80 -9.77 -17.19
CA TYR A 171 8.51 -10.26 -17.67
C TYR A 171 8.17 -11.64 -17.12
N GLU A 172 9.16 -12.37 -16.62
CA GLU A 172 8.95 -13.62 -15.91
C GLU A 172 8.12 -13.38 -14.64
N ILE A 173 6.95 -14.03 -14.56
CA ILE A 173 6.15 -14.10 -13.34
C ILE A 173 6.92 -14.98 -12.35
N LYS A 174 7.81 -14.37 -11.57
CA LYS A 174 8.55 -15.09 -10.55
C LYS A 174 7.59 -15.57 -9.48
N ARG A 175 7.65 -16.88 -9.18
CA ARG A 175 7.05 -17.47 -7.99
C ARG A 175 7.50 -16.66 -6.77
N LYS A 176 6.66 -15.75 -6.27
CA LYS A 176 6.71 -15.43 -4.86
C LYS A 176 6.12 -16.65 -4.18
N ASN A 177 6.99 -17.49 -3.61
CA ASN A 177 6.55 -18.53 -2.69
C ASN A 177 5.77 -17.83 -1.58
N PHE A 178 4.46 -18.05 -1.57
CA PHE A 178 3.60 -17.80 -0.41
C PHE A 178 3.51 -19.09 0.38
#